data_AF-A0A7S2F532-F1
#
_entry.id   AF-A0A7S2F532-F1
#
_cell.length_a   1.000
_cell.length_b   1.000
_cell.length_c   1.000
_cell.angle_alpha   90.00
_cell.angle_beta   90.00
_cell.angle_gamma   90.00
#
_symmetry.space_group_name_H-M   'P 1'
#
loop_
_entity.id
_entity.type
_entity.pdbx_description
1 polymer ?
#
loop_
_entity_poly.entity_id
_entity_poly.type
_entity_poly.pdbx_seq_one_letter_code
_entity_poly.pdbx_strand_id
1 'polypeptide(L)'
;MWCNIVVQAIFQLTVLGYMYFVLFKGDHGKHANTFVFNTFVFMQLFNEINARRPDALNVFDGFWKNRYFVSVLMVTVAFQVLLVESVVGTVAGTTGLRPAEWLASVGVSALALPVGASGKLAWWHVFSREDKS
;
A
#
# COMPACT_ATOMS: atom_id res chain seq x y z
N MET A 1 -7.83 -11.60 -12.23
CA MET A 1 -7.40 -10.17 -12.20
C MET A 1 -8.34 -9.25 -11.43
N TRP A 2 -9.62 -9.10 -11.81
CA TRP A 2 -10.53 -8.12 -11.19
C TRP A 2 -10.80 -8.36 -9.69
N CYS A 3 -10.86 -9.62 -9.22
CA CYS A 3 -11.07 -9.91 -7.80
C CYS A 3 -9.96 -9.33 -6.90
N ASN A 4 -8.70 -9.37 -7.36
CA ASN A 4 -7.59 -8.79 -6.60
C ASN A 4 -7.70 -7.26 -6.52
N ILE A 5 -8.24 -6.61 -7.55
CA ILE A 5 -8.52 -5.17 -7.54
C ILE A 5 -9.59 -4.85 -6.50
N VAL A 6 -10.69 -5.62 -6.47
CA VAL A 6 -11.78 -5.42 -5.50
C VAL A 6 -11.32 -5.66 -4.07
N VAL A 7 -10.59 -6.75 -3.82
CA VAL A 7 -10.06 -7.07 -2.48
C VAL A 7 -9.10 -6.00 -1.98
N GLN A 8 -8.18 -5.54 -2.82
CA GLN A 8 -7.26 -4.46 -2.47
C GLN A 8 -8.00 -3.14 -2.23
N ALA A 9 -8.98 -2.79 -3.06
CA ALA A 9 -9.76 -1.57 -2.89
C ALA A 9 -10.55 -1.59 -1.56
N ILE A 10 -11.22 -2.70 -1.23
CA ILE A 10 -11.93 -2.86 0.04
C ILE A 10 -10.95 -2.71 1.21
N PHE A 11 -9.81 -3.42 1.16
CA PHE A 11 -8.79 -3.31 2.20
C PHE A 11 -8.31 -1.87 2.42
N GLN A 12 -7.97 -1.16 1.34
CA GLN A 12 -7.49 0.22 1.41
C GLN A 12 -8.56 1.16 1.98
N LEU A 13 -9.82 1.03 1.54
CA LEU A 13 -10.93 1.83 2.06
C LEU A 13 -11.21 1.54 3.54
N THR A 14 -11.14 0.27 3.96
CA THR A 14 -11.34 -0.11 5.36
C THR A 14 -10.24 0.44 6.25
N VAL A 15 -8.97 0.27 5.87
CA VAL A 15 -7.83 0.74 6.67
C VAL A 15 -7.82 2.26 6.77
N LEU A 16 -7.96 2.96 5.64
CA LEU A 16 -7.98 4.43 5.64
C LEU A 16 -9.20 4.98 6.35
N GLY A 17 -10.39 4.40 6.15
CA GLY A 17 -11.60 4.79 6.85
C GLY A 17 -11.47 4.61 8.35
N TYR A 18 -10.89 3.49 8.81
CA TYR A 18 -10.63 3.25 10.22
C TYR A 18 -9.62 4.25 10.81
N MET A 19 -8.48 4.46 10.13
CA MET A 19 -7.47 5.44 10.57
C MET A 19 -8.06 6.84 10.63
N TYR A 20 -8.79 7.24 9.59
CA TYR A 20 -9.46 8.53 9.54
C TYR A 20 -10.45 8.67 10.69
N PHE A 21 -11.31 7.68 10.95
CA PHE A 21 -12.27 7.72 12.05
C PHE A 21 -11.61 7.80 13.44
N VAL A 22 -10.57 7.00 13.67
CA VAL A 22 -9.83 7.00 14.96
C VAL A 22 -9.11 8.32 15.17
N LEU A 23 -8.45 8.85 14.14
CA LEU A 23 -7.70 10.11 14.23
C LEU A 23 -8.63 11.33 14.31
N PHE A 24 -9.77 11.31 13.61
CA PHE A 24 -10.78 12.39 13.66
C PHE A 24 -11.47 12.50 15.04
N LYS A 25 -11.47 11.43 15.84
CA LYS A 25 -11.90 11.52 17.25
C LYS A 25 -10.85 12.19 18.15
N GLY A 26 -9.59 12.22 17.73
CA GLY A 26 -8.46 12.70 18.53
C GLY A 26 -8.06 14.15 18.24
N ASP A 27 -7.90 14.54 16.97
CA ASP A 27 -7.59 15.90 16.50
C ASP A 27 -7.61 15.97 14.95
N HIS A 28 -8.08 17.09 14.36
CA HIS A 28 -8.10 17.34 12.91
C HIS A 28 -6.84 18.06 12.42
N GLY A 29 -5.68 17.67 12.96
CA GLY A 29 -4.41 18.30 12.66
C GLY A 29 -3.83 17.91 11.30
N LYS A 30 -3.04 18.82 10.71
CA LYS A 30 -2.19 18.58 9.53
C LYS A 30 -1.34 17.30 9.67
N HIS A 31 -0.96 16.97 10.91
CA HIS A 31 -0.21 15.77 11.26
C HIS A 31 -0.99 14.47 11.02
N ALA A 32 -2.26 14.39 11.42
CA ALA A 32 -3.09 13.21 11.22
C ALA A 32 -3.33 12.97 9.71
N ASN A 33 -3.61 14.03 8.97
CA ASN A 33 -3.78 13.97 7.51
C ASN A 33 -2.50 13.49 6.82
N THR A 34 -1.34 13.97 7.25
CA THR A 34 -0.05 13.50 6.70
C THR A 34 0.17 12.02 6.99
N PHE A 35 -0.18 11.54 8.18
CA PHE A 35 -0.03 10.13 8.53
C PHE A 35 -0.95 9.22 7.70
N VAL A 36 -2.21 9.63 7.49
CA VAL A 36 -3.16 8.92 6.62
C VAL A 36 -2.67 8.91 5.17
N PHE A 37 -2.23 10.06 4.66
CA PHE A 37 -1.65 10.17 3.32
C PHE A 37 -0.41 9.29 3.13
N ASN A 38 0.52 9.33 4.09
CA ASN A 38 1.73 8.52 4.04
C ASN A 38 1.41 7.02 4.01
N THR A 39 0.45 6.60 4.83
CA THR A 39 -0.04 5.21 4.84
C THR A 39 -0.65 4.84 3.50
N PHE A 40 -1.48 5.70 2.91
CA PHE A 40 -2.04 5.49 1.57
C PHE A 40 -0.97 5.29 0.50
N VAL A 41 0.06 6.14 0.45
CA VAL A 41 1.13 5.99 -0.56
C VAL A 41 1.88 4.67 -0.39
N PHE A 42 2.21 4.27 0.85
CA PHE A 42 2.82 2.96 1.07
C PHE A 42 1.90 1.79 0.71
N MET A 43 0.60 1.89 0.94
CA MET A 43 -0.35 0.87 0.47
C MET A 43 -0.32 0.75 -1.05
N GLN A 44 -0.17 1.87 -1.78
CA GLN A 44 -0.02 1.81 -3.24
C GLN A 44 1.30 1.14 -3.65
N LEU A 45 2.39 1.43 -2.94
CA LEU A 45 3.68 0.79 -3.18
C LEU A 45 3.61 -0.75 -3.00
N PHE A 46 2.97 -1.22 -1.92
CA PHE A 46 2.78 -2.67 -1.71
C PHE A 46 1.77 -3.28 -2.69
N ASN A 47 0.75 -2.54 -3.10
CA ASN A 47 -0.18 -2.98 -4.14
C ASN A 47 0.52 -3.11 -5.50
N GLU A 48 1.45 -2.21 -5.83
CA GLU A 48 2.28 -2.30 -7.05
C GLU A 48 3.13 -3.58 -7.05
N ILE A 49 3.72 -3.93 -5.90
CA ILE A 49 4.44 -5.20 -5.72
C ILE A 49 3.51 -6.40 -5.95
N ASN A 50 2.29 -6.37 -5.43
CA ASN A 50 1.29 -7.41 -5.66
C ASN A 50 0.86 -7.52 -7.12
N ALA A 51 0.69 -6.39 -7.79
CA ALA A 51 0.21 -6.28 -9.17
C ALA A 51 1.26 -6.71 -10.20
N ARG A 52 2.56 -6.68 -9.85
CA ARG A 52 3.66 -7.16 -10.71
C ARG A 52 3.47 -8.59 -11.20
N ARG A 53 2.85 -9.45 -10.39
CA ARG A 53 2.58 -10.86 -10.70
C ARG A 53 1.14 -11.20 -10.30
N PRO A 54 0.13 -10.90 -11.13
CA PRO A 54 -1.27 -11.10 -10.76
C PRO A 54 -1.63 -12.58 -10.56
N ASP A 55 -0.97 -13.48 -11.29
CA ASP A 55 -1.30 -14.92 -11.31
C ASP A 55 -0.40 -15.76 -10.38
N ALA A 56 0.64 -15.16 -9.78
CA ALA A 56 1.54 -15.86 -8.87
C ALA A 56 1.33 -15.42 -7.41
N LEU A 57 1.32 -16.40 -6.51
CA LEU A 57 1.29 -16.16 -5.06
C LEU A 57 2.62 -15.55 -4.58
N ASN A 58 3.75 -16.03 -5.10
CA ASN A 58 5.06 -15.46 -4.78
C ASN A 58 5.34 -14.21 -5.61
N VAL A 59 4.99 -13.05 -5.07
CA VAL A 59 5.21 -11.74 -5.69
C VAL A 59 6.65 -11.25 -5.63
N PHE A 60 7.54 -11.97 -4.92
CA PHE A 60 8.96 -11.62 -4.81
C PHE A 60 9.86 -12.39 -5.80
N ASP A 61 9.30 -13.37 -6.52
CA ASP A 61 10.09 -14.13 -7.48
C ASP A 61 10.64 -13.25 -8.61
N GLY A 62 11.95 -13.26 -8.80
CA GLY A 62 12.65 -12.40 -9.75
C GLY A 62 12.45 -10.89 -9.49
N PHE A 63 12.16 -10.47 -8.26
CA PHE A 63 11.99 -9.05 -7.90
C PHE A 63 13.21 -8.22 -8.31
N TRP A 64 14.41 -8.66 -7.91
CA TRP A 64 15.68 -7.98 -8.21
C TRP A 64 16.15 -8.12 -9.65
N LYS A 65 15.56 -9.04 -10.43
CA LYS A 65 15.92 -9.23 -11.84
C LYS A 65 15.36 -8.12 -12.72
N ASN A 66 14.24 -7.50 -12.33
CA ASN A 66 13.66 -6.37 -13.05
C ASN A 66 14.15 -5.05 -12.45
N ARG A 67 15.28 -4.56 -12.98
CA ARG A 67 15.89 -3.29 -12.53
C ARG A 67 14.97 -2.09 -12.69
N TYR A 68 14.15 -2.03 -13.74
CA TYR A 68 13.21 -0.92 -13.94
C TYR A 68 12.15 -0.86 -12.84
N PHE A 69 11.60 -2.01 -12.47
CA PHE A 69 10.63 -2.11 -11.38
C PHE A 69 11.22 -1.64 -10.05
N VAL A 70 12.42 -2.10 -9.71
CA VAL A 70 13.12 -1.67 -8.49
C VAL A 70 13.42 -0.17 -8.53
N SER A 71 13.86 0.37 -9.67
CA SER A 71 14.11 1.80 -9.82
C SER A 71 12.87 2.65 -9.58
N VAL A 72 11.71 2.25 -10.13
CA VAL A 72 10.44 2.97 -9.91
C VAL A 72 10.07 2.97 -8.43
N LEU A 73 10.12 1.81 -7.75
CA LEU A 73 9.83 1.74 -6.32
C LEU A 73 10.76 2.63 -5.49
N MET A 74 12.07 2.61 -5.78
CA MET A 74 13.06 3.43 -5.07
C MET A 74 12.81 4.93 -5.27
N VAL A 75 12.48 5.33 -6.51
CA VAL A 75 12.15 6.73 -6.83
C VAL A 75 10.87 7.15 -6.10
N THR A 76 9.82 6.31 -6.10
CA THR A 76 8.58 6.58 -5.37
C THR A 76 8.82 6.76 -3.87
N VAL A 77 9.62 5.90 -3.24
CA VAL A 77 9.97 6.03 -1.81
C VAL A 77 10.78 7.30 -1.56
N ALA A 78 11.73 7.65 -2.42
CA ALA A 78 12.51 8.88 -2.28
C ALA A 78 11.64 10.12 -2.38
N PHE A 79 10.72 10.18 -3.36
CA PHE A 79 9.74 11.25 -3.45
C PHE A 79 8.83 11.30 -2.23
N GLN A 80 8.44 10.16 -1.68
CA GLN A 80 7.60 10.12 -0.49
C GLN A 80 8.30 10.73 0.73
N VAL A 81 9.57 10.41 0.95
CA VAL A 81 10.38 11.03 2.02
C VAL A 81 10.51 12.53 1.81
N LEU A 82 10.79 12.97 0.58
CA LEU A 82 10.84 14.40 0.25
C LEU A 82 9.49 15.09 0.49
N LEU A 83 8.37 14.47 0.12
CA LEU A 83 7.05 15.06 0.31
C LEU A 83 6.64 15.18 1.77
N VAL A 84 7.08 14.27 2.64
CA VAL A 84 6.69 14.30 4.06
C VAL A 84 7.66 15.13 4.91
N GLU A 85 8.97 15.07 4.64
CA GLU A 85 9.99 15.70 5.49
C GLU A 85 10.52 17.04 4.95
N SER A 86 10.35 17.36 3.66
CA SER A 86 10.95 18.55 3.04
C SER A 86 9.98 19.73 2.87
N VAL A 87 10.52 20.89 2.46
CA VAL A 87 9.78 22.12 2.13
C VAL A 87 8.67 21.87 1.10
N VAL A 88 8.83 20.89 0.21
CA VAL A 88 7.79 20.47 -0.75
C VAL A 88 6.52 20.03 -0.02
N GLY A 89 6.66 19.40 1.13
CA GLY A 89 5.56 19.02 2.00
C GLY A 89 4.76 20.20 2.53
N THR A 90 5.41 21.35 2.74
CA THR A 90 4.72 22.58 3.17
C THR A 90 3.73 23.05 2.11
N VAL A 91 4.09 22.92 0.82
CA VAL A 91 3.22 23.21 -0.34
C VAL A 91 2.14 22.14 -0.52
N ALA A 92 2.48 20.86 -0.29
CA ALA A 92 1.55 19.74 -0.38
C ALA A 92 0.61 19.61 0.85
N GLY A 93 0.74 20.49 1.84
CA GLY A 93 -0.10 20.45 3.04
C GLY A 93 0.27 19.34 4.02
N THR A 94 1.49 18.79 3.98
CA THR A 94 2.01 17.80 4.92
C THR A 94 2.85 18.44 6.04
N THR A 95 3.14 17.67 7.09
CA THR A 95 4.07 18.00 8.16
C THR A 95 4.92 16.78 8.49
N GLY A 96 6.16 16.98 8.95
CA GLY A 96 7.06 15.89 9.28
C GLY A 96 6.43 14.90 10.26
N LEU A 97 6.69 13.60 10.03
CA LEU A 97 6.17 12.51 10.86
C LEU A 97 7.26 12.01 11.81
N ARG A 98 6.88 11.49 12.96
CA ARG A 98 7.86 10.85 13.85
C ARG A 98 8.32 9.53 13.24
N PRO A 99 9.55 9.06 13.55
CA PRO A 99 10.04 7.77 13.07
C PRO A 99 9.10 6.59 13.40
N ALA A 100 8.42 6.64 14.56
CA ALA A 100 7.44 5.64 14.95
C ALA A 100 6.21 5.61 14.01
N GLU A 101 5.77 6.76 13.51
CA GLU A 101 4.65 6.87 12.57
C GLU A 101 5.05 6.45 11.17
N TRP A 102 6.29 6.74 10.74
CA TRP A 102 6.85 6.15 9.54
C TRP A 102 6.82 4.62 9.61
N LEU A 103 7.36 4.02 10.68
CA LEU A 103 7.35 2.57 10.85
C LEU A 103 5.93 1.99 10.94
N ALA A 104 5.02 2.66 11.64
CA ALA A 104 3.62 2.24 11.73
C ALA A 104 2.93 2.28 10.36
N SER A 105 3.10 3.35 9.58
CA SER A 105 2.50 3.47 8.24
C SER A 105 3.02 2.38 7.30
N VAL A 106 4.33 2.13 7.27
CA VAL A 106 4.92 1.04 6.48
C VAL A 106 4.42 -0.32 6.95
N GLY A 107 4.38 -0.55 8.26
CA GLY A 107 3.95 -1.82 8.84
C GLY A 107 2.48 -2.14 8.56
N VAL A 108 1.58 -1.17 8.73
CA VAL A 108 0.15 -1.33 8.40
C VAL A 108 -0.03 -1.57 6.91
N SER A 109 0.65 -0.79 6.07
CA SER A 109 0.53 -0.91 4.61
C SER A 109 1.11 -2.22 4.08
N ALA A 110 2.09 -2.82 4.75
CA ALA A 110 2.65 -4.12 4.39
C ALA A 110 1.60 -5.25 4.44
N LEU A 111 0.52 -5.08 5.20
CA LEU A 111 -0.62 -6.03 5.22
C LEU A 111 -1.30 -6.15 3.85
N ALA A 112 -1.12 -5.20 2.93
CA ALA A 112 -1.58 -5.32 1.56
C ALA A 112 -0.97 -6.54 0.84
N LEU A 113 0.26 -6.96 1.19
CA LEU A 113 0.94 -8.12 0.62
C LEU A 113 0.19 -9.45 0.92
N PRO A 114 0.00 -9.85 2.19
CA PRO A 114 -0.75 -11.06 2.51
C PRO A 114 -2.22 -10.99 2.07
N VAL A 115 -2.85 -9.81 2.08
CA VAL A 115 -4.21 -9.60 1.55
C VAL A 115 -4.28 -9.87 0.05
N GLY A 116 -3.28 -9.43 -0.71
CA GLY A 116 -3.17 -9.73 -2.14
C GLY A 116 -2.94 -11.22 -2.40
N ALA A 117 -2.09 -11.86 -1.58
CA ALA A 117 -1.86 -13.30 -1.67
C ALA A 117 -3.13 -14.12 -1.35
N SER A 118 -3.90 -13.73 -0.33
CA SER A 118 -5.15 -14.42 0.03
C SER A 118 -6.23 -14.23 -1.03
N GLY A 119 -6.36 -13.04 -1.62
CA GLY A 119 -7.27 -12.78 -2.74
C GLY A 119 -6.96 -13.65 -3.95
N LYS A 120 -5.67 -13.83 -4.28
CA LYS A 120 -5.22 -14.73 -5.36
C LYS A 120 -5.51 -16.21 -5.04
N LEU A 121 -5.27 -16.63 -3.79
CA LEU A 121 -5.52 -18.00 -3.34
C LEU A 121 -7.01 -18.37 -3.39
N ALA A 122 -7.87 -17.48 -2.89
CA ALA A 122 -9.32 -17.66 -2.93
C ALA A 122 -9.82 -17.80 -4.38
N TRP A 123 -9.29 -16.97 -5.29
CA TRP A 123 -9.62 -17.06 -6.71
C TRP A 123 -9.21 -18.40 -7.33
N TRP A 124 -8.00 -18.87 -7.05
CA TRP A 124 -7.52 -20.16 -7.54
C TRP A 124 -8.42 -21.32 -7.09
N HIS A 125 -8.85 -21.33 -5.83
CA HIS A 125 -9.74 -22.37 -5.33
C HIS A 125 -11.16 -22.33 -5.91
N VAL A 126 -11.69 -21.13 -6.17
CA VAL A 126 -13.06 -20.95 -6.67
C VAL A 126 -13.15 -21.21 -8.18
N PHE A 127 -12.22 -20.66 -8.97
CA PHE A 127 -12.36 -20.64 -10.44
C PHE A 127 -11.47 -21.65 -11.16
N SER A 128 -10.37 -22.16 -10.57
CA SER A 128 -9.56 -23.21 -11.21
C SER A 128 -10.21 -24.60 -11.18
N ARG A 129 -11.42 -24.71 -10.60
CA ARG A 129 -12.25 -25.92 -10.66
C ARG A 129 -13.12 -26.02 -11.91
N GLU A 130 -13.44 -24.91 -12.57
CA GLU A 130 -14.34 -24.90 -13.73
C GLU A 130 -13.63 -25.27 -15.05
N ASP A 131 -12.31 -25.10 -15.14
CA ASP A 131 -11.51 -25.41 -16.35
C ASP A 131 -11.08 -26.89 -16.43
N LYS A 132 -11.65 -27.76 -15.58
CA LYS A 132 -11.33 -29.20 -15.51
C LYS A 132 -12.54 -30.13 -15.66
N SER A 133 -13.73 -29.60 -15.98
CA SER A 133 -14.93 -30.40 -16.31
C SER A 133 -15.29 -30.24 -17.77
#